data_AF-A0A3C0J2L3-F1
#
_entry.id   AF-A0A3C0J2L3-F1
#
_cell.length_a   1.000
_cell.length_b   1.000
_cell.length_c   1.000
_cell.angle_alpha   90.00
_cell.angle_beta   90.00
_cell.angle_gamma   90.00
#
_symmetry.space_group_name_H-M   'P 1'
#
loop_
_entity.id
_entity.type
_entity.pdbx_description
1 polymer ?
#
loop_
_entity_poly.entity_id
_entity_poly.type
_entity_poly.pdbx_seq_one_letter_code
_entity_poly.pdbx_strand_id
1 'polypeptide(L)' 'GPELLAECRAIGGCNTGDAVITRGYQLPAKNVIHTVGPIWQGGGAGEADLLAGCYRSSLILAAKHGVRTLA' A
#
# COMPACT_ATOMS: atom_id res chain seq x y z
N GLY A 1 -12.79 6.11 -9.84
CA GLY A 1 -12.73 7.33 -10.65
C GLY A 1 -11.91 8.38 -9.91
N PRO A 2 -12.16 9.67 -10.13
CA PRO A 2 -11.42 10.78 -9.51
C PRO A 2 -11.46 10.79 -7.97
N GLU A 3 -12.43 10.10 -7.37
CA GLU A 3 -12.59 9.98 -5.92
C GLU A 3 -11.41 9.27 -5.25
N LEU A 4 -10.78 8.32 -5.96
CA LEU A 4 -9.58 7.64 -5.48
C LEU A 4 -8.43 8.63 -5.26
N LEU A 5 -8.22 9.53 -6.22
CA LEU A 5 -7.18 10.55 -6.11
C LEU A 5 -7.48 11.55 -4.98
N ALA A 6 -8.75 11.90 -4.78
CA ALA A 6 -9.17 12.76 -3.67
C ALA A 6 -8.87 12.12 -2.31
N GLU A 7 -9.16 10.84 -2.13
CA GLU A 7 -8.84 10.10 -0.91
C GLU A 7 -7.32 9.98 -0.69
N CYS A 8 -6.54 9.67 -1.73
CA CYS A 8 -5.08 9.66 -1.63
C CYS A 8 -4.52 11.01 -1.18
N ARG A 9 -5.05 12.12 -1.70
CA ARG A 9 -4.64 13.48 -1.28
C ARG A 9 -4.98 13.77 0.18
N ALA A 10 -6.11 13.27 0.67
CA ALA A 10 -6.51 13.43 2.07
C ALA A 10 -5.61 12.62 3.03
N ILE A 11 -5.07 11.48 2.60
CA ILE A 11 -4.13 10.67 3.38
C ILE A 11 -2.77 11.37 3.54
N GLY A 12 -2.32 12.13 2.53
CA GLY A 12 -1.12 12.98 2.64
C GLY A 12 0.23 12.29 2.41
N GLY A 13 0.24 10.98 2.14
CA GLY A 13 1.45 10.24 1.75
C GLY A 13 1.60 8.89 2.44
N CYS A 14 2.71 8.21 2.14
CA CYS A 14 3.10 6.93 2.73
C CYS A 14 4.62 6.82 2.70
N ASN A 15 5.23 6.32 3.77
CA ASN A 15 6.68 6.10 3.82
C ASN A 15 7.07 4.87 3.01
N THR A 16 8.34 4.80 2.60
CA THR A 16 8.92 3.60 1.99
C THR A 16 8.87 2.44 2.98
N GLY A 17 8.39 1.28 2.51
CA GLY A 17 8.19 0.09 3.36
C GLY A 17 6.84 0.06 4.09
N ASP A 18 6.05 1.14 4.03
CA ASP A 18 4.72 1.20 4.62
C ASP A 18 3.61 1.05 3.58
N ALA A 19 2.38 0.92 4.07
CA ALA A 19 1.19 0.89 3.24
C ALA A 19 0.05 1.72 3.86
N VAL A 20 -0.85 2.20 3.01
CA VAL A 20 -2.11 2.88 3.35
C VAL A 20 -3.24 2.26 2.54
N ILE A 21 -4.50 2.42 2.98
CA ILE A 21 -5.66 1.82 2.32
C ILE A 21 -6.69 2.88 1.94
N THR A 22 -7.27 2.74 0.76
CA THR A 22 -8.39 3.54 0.26
C THR A 22 -9.53 2.62 -0.16
N ARG A 23 -10.71 3.21 -0.43
CA ARG A 23 -11.77 2.50 -1.13
C ARG A 23 -11.38 2.24 -2.59
N GLY A 24 -11.96 1.21 -3.19
CA GLY A 24 -11.73 0.88 -4.61
C GLY A 24 -12.59 1.69 -5.59
N TYR A 25 -13.63 2.36 -5.11
CA TYR A 25 -14.53 3.21 -5.91
C TYR A 25 -15.12 2.49 -7.12
N GLN A 26 -14.69 2.85 -8.33
CA GLN A 26 -15.18 2.28 -9.59
C GLN A 26 -14.44 1.01 -9.99
N LEU A 27 -13.50 0.52 -9.16
CA LEU A 27 -12.86 -0.77 -9.36
C LEU A 27 -13.76 -1.90 -8.87
N PRO A 28 -13.65 -3.11 -9.46
CA PRO A 28 -14.29 -4.31 -8.91
C PRO A 28 -13.78 -4.66 -7.51
N ALA A 29 -12.52 -4.29 -7.21
CA ALA A 29 -11.93 -4.46 -5.90
C ALA A 29 -12.56 -3.50 -4.88
N LYS A 30 -12.85 -3.98 -3.68
CA LYS A 30 -13.47 -3.16 -2.62
C LYS A 30 -12.54 -2.09 -2.07
N ASN A 31 -11.24 -2.40 -2.01
CA ASN A 31 -10.20 -1.54 -1.46
C ASN A 31 -8.99 -1.53 -2.40
N VAL A 32 -8.18 -0.48 -2.29
CA VAL A 32 -6.83 -0.45 -2.83
C VAL A 32 -5.87 -0.23 -1.68
N ILE A 33 -4.87 -1.10 -1.55
CA ILE A 33 -3.77 -0.92 -0.61
C ILE A 33 -2.59 -0.36 -1.40
N HIS A 34 -2.17 0.85 -1.04
CA HIS A 34 -1.07 1.55 -1.67
C HIS A 34 0.16 1.36 -0.79
N THR A 35 1.27 0.92 -1.37
CA THR A 35 2.54 0.76 -0.66
C THR A 35 3.66 1.42 -1.44
N VAL A 36 4.68 1.92 -0.76
CA VAL A 36 5.82 2.59 -1.39
C VAL A 36 7.05 1.69 -1.29
N GLY A 37 7.42 1.09 -2.42
CA GLY A 37 8.62 0.26 -2.53
C GLY A 37 9.92 1.06 -2.41
N PRO A 38 11.03 0.43 -2.00
CA PRO A 38 12.34 1.08 -2.01
C PRO A 38 12.82 1.33 -3.44
N ILE A 39 13.57 2.43 -3.62
CA ILE A 39 14.37 2.63 -4.82
C ILE A 39 15.57 1.69 -4.71
N TRP A 40 15.81 0.86 -5.73
CA TRP A 40 16.96 -0.04 -5.76
C TRP A 40 18.27 0.75 -5.93
N GLN A 41 19.20 0.55 -5.00
CA GLN A 41 20.51 1.19 -4.96
C GLN A 41 21.63 0.15 -4.79
N GLY A 42 21.46 -1.02 -5.40
CA GLY A 42 22.47 -2.09 -5.37
C GLY A 42 22.31 -3.09 -4.22
N GLY A 43 21.25 -3.00 -3.41
CA GLY A 43 20.87 -4.02 -2.42
C GLY A 43 21.58 -3.90 -1.06
N GLY A 44 22.48 -2.93 -0.91
CA GLY A 44 23.21 -2.67 0.34
C GLY A 44 22.59 -1.57 1.21
N ALA A 45 21.48 -0.95 0.78
CA ALA A 45 20.83 0.16 1.46
C ALA A 45 19.59 -0.26 2.27
N GLY A 46 19.41 -1.57 2.50
CA GLY A 46 18.27 -2.12 3.24
C GLY A 46 17.02 -2.35 2.40
N GLU A 47 17.15 -2.40 1.07
CA GLU A 47 16.01 -2.53 0.16
C GLU A 47 15.24 -3.85 0.37
N ALA A 48 15.93 -4.92 0.73
CA ALA A 48 15.28 -6.19 1.04
C ALA A 48 14.30 -6.06 2.22
N ASP A 49 14.70 -5.36 3.29
CA ASP A 49 13.87 -5.16 4.47
C ASP A 49 12.71 -4.19 4.20
N LEU A 50 12.97 -3.12 3.45
CA LEU A 50 11.93 -2.17 3.03
C LEU A 50 10.90 -2.82 2.12
N LEU A 51 11.33 -3.64 1.15
CA LEU A 51 10.43 -4.40 0.29
C LEU A 51 9.60 -5.41 1.10
N ALA A 52 10.23 -6.13 2.03
CA ALA A 52 9.51 -7.02 2.93
C ALA A 52 8.53 -6.25 3.83
N GLY A 53 8.87 -5.02 4.23
CA GLY A 53 7.98 -4.08 4.91
C GLY A 53 6.70 -3.82 4.12
N CYS A 54 6.81 -3.53 2.83
CA CYS A 54 5.67 -3.24 1.95
C CYS A 54 4.61 -4.35 2.01
N TYR A 55 5.05 -5.61 1.87
CA TYR A 55 4.17 -6.77 1.94
C TYR A 55 3.59 -6.97 3.33
N ARG A 56 4.40 -6.86 4.39
CA ARG A 56 3.92 -7.00 5.78
C ARG A 56 2.85 -5.97 6.11
N SER A 57 3.11 -4.69 5.85
CA SER A 57 2.18 -3.59 6.10
C SER A 57 0.89 -3.75 5.30
N SER A 58 0.99 -4.19 4.04
CA SER A 58 -0.19 -4.46 3.20
C SER A 58 -1.05 -5.60 3.76
N LEU A 59 -0.44 -6.71 4.17
CA LEU A 59 -1.15 -7.85 4.76
C LEU A 59 -1.78 -7.50 6.11
N ILE A 60 -1.10 -6.70 6.94
CA ILE A 60 -1.64 -6.20 8.22
C ILE A 60 -2.89 -5.35 7.97
N LEU A 61 -2.85 -4.43 7.00
CA LEU A 61 -4.02 -3.62 6.64
C LEU A 61 -5.16 -4.46 6.08
N ALA A 62 -4.86 -5.43 5.23
CA ALA A 62 -5.85 -6.37 4.69
C ALA A 62 -6.56 -7.12 5.82
N ALA A 63 -5.79 -7.70 6.76
CA ALA A 63 -6.33 -8.41 7.91
C ALA A 63 -7.19 -7.49 8.80
N LYS A 64 -6.70 -6.28 9.10
CA LYS A 64 -7.43 -5.28 9.90
C LYS A 64 -8.78 -4.88 9.28
N HIS A 65 -8.89 -4.88 7.96
CA HIS A 65 -10.12 -4.54 7.22
C HIS A 65 -10.93 -5.77 6.78
N GLY A 66 -10.59 -6.97 7.26
CA GLY A 66 -11.30 -8.21 6.96
C GLY A 66 -11.22 -8.62 5.48
N VAL A 67 -10.19 -8.20 4.75
CA VAL A 67 -9.97 -8.59 3.36
C VAL A 67 -9.46 -10.03 3.31
N ARG A 68 -10.14 -10.88 2.55
CA ARG A 68 -9.84 -12.32 2.45
C ARG A 68 -9.09 -12.71 1.18
N THR A 69 -9.04 -11.82 0.20
CA THR A 69 -8.38 -12.03 -1.10
C THR A 69 -7.64 -10.76 -1.49
N LEU A 70 -6.35 -10.88 -1.79
CA LEU A 70 -5.46 -9.81 -2.22
C LEU A 70 -4.77 -10.22 -3.53
N ALA A 71 -4.37 -9.23 -4.34
CA ALA A 71 -3.54 -9.38 -5.53
C ALA A 71 -2.56 -8.22 -5.61
#